data_AF-A0A815Q7T7-F1
#
_entry.id   AF-A0A815Q7T7-F1
#
_cell.length_a   1.000
_cell.length_b   1.000
_cell.length_c   1.000
_cell.angle_alpha   90.00
_cell.angle_beta   90.00
_cell.angle_gamma   90.00
#
_symmetry.space_group_name_H-M   'P 1'
#
loop_
_entity.id
_entity.type
_entity.pdbx_description
1 polymer ?
#
loop_
_entity_poly.entity_id
_entity_poly.type
_entity_poly.pdbx_seq_one_letter_code
_entity_poly.pdbx_strand_id
1 'polypeptide(L)'
;MRNFFLSTKKGTFHSCSDELITNELNCKGEYLSEKNGRIQKYDRKWEYTSKFNFDNLPQALLTLFTVATLEGWSKIYHTAIATNHLFYNYRSVVVIYFVTYIVITAFFTVNIFVGFVIVTFQNESEQEYKNCGLNKNQRHCIEFALKARPVKLYKPTNLIQLKIWSFVTLRPFEYTICILVMLNTIVLVVRHYKEPIAFAFTLNILNFIFIVLPKTTGLQ
;
A
#
# COMPACT_ATOMS: atom_id res chain seq x y z
N MET A 1 -18.26 -30.39 -2.60
CA MET A 1 -18.92 -29.37 -3.45
C MET A 1 -20.37 -29.06 -3.04
N ARG A 2 -21.20 -30.02 -2.64
CA ARG A 2 -22.61 -29.76 -2.26
C ARG A 2 -22.80 -28.83 -1.04
N ASN A 3 -21.89 -28.89 -0.07
CA ASN A 3 -21.93 -28.04 1.13
C ASN A 3 -21.40 -26.61 0.89
N PHE A 4 -20.68 -26.39 -0.21
CA PHE A 4 -20.09 -25.10 -0.57
C PHE A 4 -21.13 -24.15 -1.15
N PHE A 5 -22.01 -24.65 -2.03
CA PHE A 5 -23.14 -23.86 -2.52
C PHE A 5 -24.09 -23.44 -1.42
N LEU A 6 -24.10 -24.11 -0.25
CA LEU A 6 -24.92 -23.73 0.90
C LEU A 6 -24.50 -22.41 1.56
N SER A 7 -23.24 -21.95 1.44
CA SER A 7 -22.80 -20.66 2.01
C SER A 7 -23.12 -19.45 1.13
N THR A 8 -23.28 -19.69 -0.17
CA THR A 8 -23.59 -18.68 -1.19
C THR A 8 -25.03 -18.80 -1.67
N LYS A 9 -25.87 -19.59 -0.98
CA LYS A 9 -27.31 -19.59 -1.24
C LYS A 9 -27.94 -18.30 -0.72
N LYS A 10 -28.96 -17.88 -1.46
CA LYS A 10 -29.96 -16.93 -1.02
C LYS A 10 -30.43 -17.22 0.40
N GLY A 11 -30.50 -16.19 1.23
CA GLY A 11 -31.03 -16.24 2.60
C GLY A 11 -30.02 -16.57 3.69
N THR A 12 -28.73 -16.70 3.36
CA THR A 12 -27.71 -17.15 4.33
C THR A 12 -27.01 -16.03 5.10
N PHE A 13 -27.06 -14.78 4.62
CA PHE A 13 -26.43 -13.61 5.28
C PHE A 13 -27.37 -12.91 6.27
N HIS A 14 -28.35 -13.63 6.79
CA HIS A 14 -29.34 -13.15 7.74
C HIS A 14 -29.05 -13.75 9.12
N SER A 15 -29.18 -12.94 10.15
CA SER A 15 -29.04 -13.40 11.54
C SER A 15 -30.08 -12.74 12.42
N CYS A 16 -30.42 -13.39 13.53
CA CYS A 16 -31.23 -12.75 14.56
C CYS A 16 -30.41 -11.67 15.26
N SER A 17 -31.07 -10.62 15.77
CA SER A 17 -30.43 -9.62 16.63
C SER A 17 -29.95 -10.21 17.98
N ASP A 18 -30.49 -11.37 18.37
CA ASP A 18 -30.05 -12.18 19.51
C ASP A 18 -29.10 -13.29 19.04
N GLU A 19 -27.84 -13.25 19.49
CA GLU A 19 -26.77 -14.18 19.10
C GLU A 19 -27.07 -15.64 19.49
N LEU A 20 -27.95 -15.86 20.46
CA LEU A 20 -28.32 -17.21 20.93
C LEU A 20 -29.28 -17.92 19.98
N ILE A 21 -29.92 -17.20 19.05
CA ILE A 21 -30.95 -17.72 18.17
C ILE A 21 -30.43 -17.82 16.73
N THR A 22 -30.25 -19.05 16.26
CA THR A 22 -29.75 -19.32 14.90
C THR A 22 -30.85 -19.46 13.84
N ASN A 23 -32.10 -19.67 14.26
CA ASN A 23 -33.21 -19.97 13.35
C ASN A 23 -34.20 -18.82 13.27
N GLU A 24 -34.63 -18.46 12.06
CA GLU A 24 -35.62 -17.41 11.81
C GLU A 24 -36.93 -17.64 12.58
N LEU A 25 -37.42 -18.88 12.59
CA LEU A 25 -38.66 -19.25 13.29
C LEU A 25 -38.64 -18.92 14.79
N ASN A 26 -37.46 -19.02 15.41
CA ASN A 26 -37.26 -18.80 16.84
C ASN A 26 -36.87 -17.35 17.17
N CYS A 27 -36.61 -16.51 16.16
CA CYS A 27 -36.24 -15.11 16.32
C CYS A 27 -37.50 -14.24 16.56
N LYS A 28 -38.18 -14.50 17.67
CA LYS A 28 -39.42 -13.81 18.08
C LYS A 28 -39.38 -13.42 19.56
N GLY A 29 -40.11 -12.37 19.92
CA GLY A 29 -40.16 -11.83 21.28
C GLY A 29 -39.02 -10.87 21.57
N GLU A 30 -38.70 -10.69 22.85
CA GLU A 30 -37.68 -9.75 23.31
C GLU A 30 -36.50 -10.47 23.94
N TYR A 31 -35.31 -9.85 23.88
CA TYR A 31 -34.11 -10.31 24.54
C TYR A 31 -33.48 -9.19 25.36
N LEU A 32 -32.70 -9.58 26.37
CA LEU A 32 -31.97 -8.65 27.22
C LEU A 32 -30.55 -8.54 26.68
N SER A 33 -30.12 -7.33 26.35
CA SER A 33 -28.74 -7.04 25.95
C SER A 33 -28.17 -5.96 26.84
N GLU A 34 -26.96 -6.20 27.34
CA GLU A 34 -26.24 -5.21 28.13
C GLU A 34 -25.50 -4.25 27.20
N LYS A 35 -25.87 -2.96 27.26
CA LYS A 35 -25.14 -1.89 26.58
C LYS A 35 -24.76 -0.82 27.59
N ASN A 36 -23.48 -0.50 27.65
CA ASN A 36 -22.92 0.52 28.56
C ASN A 36 -23.24 0.26 30.05
N GLY A 37 -23.18 -1.00 30.50
CA GLY A 37 -23.42 -1.37 31.90
C GLY A 37 -24.90 -1.29 32.34
N ARG A 38 -25.84 -1.21 31.41
CA ARG A 38 -27.29 -1.27 31.68
C ARG A 38 -27.92 -2.38 30.87
N ILE A 39 -28.74 -3.18 31.53
CA ILE A 39 -29.58 -4.18 30.88
C ILE A 39 -30.75 -3.44 30.22
N GLN A 40 -30.83 -3.52 28.90
CA GLN A 40 -31.94 -2.98 28.12
C GLN A 40 -32.65 -4.11 27.39
N LYS A 41 -33.96 -3.94 27.24
CA LYS A 41 -34.82 -4.89 26.53
C LYS A 41 -34.92 -4.46 25.08
N TYR A 42 -34.66 -5.38 24.16
CA TYR A 42 -34.72 -5.16 22.73
C TYR A 42 -35.60 -6.22 22.07
N ASP A 43 -36.34 -5.82 21.03
CA ASP A 43 -37.09 -6.77 20.20
C ASP A 43 -36.14 -7.61 19.35
N ARG A 44 -36.41 -8.91 19.28
CA ARG A 44 -35.75 -9.80 18.33
C ARG A 44 -36.22 -9.47 16.92
N LYS A 45 -35.26 -9.20 16.03
CA LYS A 45 -35.51 -8.95 14.61
C LYS A 45 -34.58 -9.81 13.79
N TRP A 46 -35.13 -10.37 12.71
CA TRP A 46 -34.35 -11.08 11.71
C TRP A 46 -33.86 -10.05 10.70
N GLU A 47 -32.57 -9.72 10.76
CA GLU A 47 -31.99 -8.63 9.99
C GLU A 47 -30.82 -9.12 9.13
N TYR A 48 -30.53 -8.36 8.07
CA TYR A 48 -29.35 -8.58 7.26
C TYR A 48 -28.10 -8.33 8.11
N THR A 49 -27.25 -9.35 8.24
CA THR A 49 -25.97 -9.24 8.97
C THR A 49 -25.01 -8.27 8.28
N SER A 50 -25.16 -8.14 6.95
CA SER A 50 -24.33 -7.29 6.11
C SER A 50 -25.16 -6.69 4.98
N LYS A 51 -24.78 -5.47 4.57
CA LYS A 51 -25.30 -4.85 3.34
C LYS A 51 -24.96 -5.67 2.09
N PHE A 52 -23.90 -6.46 2.15
CA PHE A 52 -23.45 -7.35 1.08
C PHE A 52 -23.97 -8.77 1.32
N ASN A 53 -24.65 -9.34 0.32
CA ASN A 53 -25.27 -10.66 0.39
C ASN A 53 -25.28 -11.33 -0.99
N PHE A 54 -25.68 -12.61 -1.01
CA PHE A 54 -25.75 -13.43 -2.22
C PHE A 54 -27.20 -13.77 -2.61
N ASP A 55 -28.17 -12.92 -2.26
CA ASP A 55 -29.60 -13.23 -2.42
C ASP A 55 -30.08 -13.08 -3.86
N ASN A 56 -29.51 -12.11 -4.59
CA ASN A 56 -29.82 -11.82 -6.00
C ASN A 56 -28.51 -11.63 -6.78
N LEU A 57 -28.55 -11.89 -8.09
CA LEU A 57 -27.36 -11.81 -8.96
C LEU A 57 -26.64 -10.44 -8.90
N PRO A 58 -27.32 -9.27 -8.98
CA PRO A 58 -26.64 -7.98 -8.91
C PRO A 58 -25.94 -7.75 -7.56
N GLN A 59 -26.58 -8.17 -6.47
CA GLN A 59 -26.03 -8.02 -5.12
C GLN A 59 -24.84 -8.97 -4.89
N ALA A 60 -24.89 -10.18 -5.46
CA ALA A 60 -23.79 -11.12 -5.46
C ALA A 60 -22.59 -10.57 -6.26
N LEU A 61 -22.82 -9.98 -7.44
CA LEU A 61 -21.77 -9.33 -8.23
C LEU A 61 -21.16 -8.14 -7.49
N LEU A 62 -21.96 -7.31 -6.84
CA LEU A 62 -21.48 -6.21 -6.00
C LEU A 62 -20.64 -6.73 -4.82
N THR A 63 -21.11 -7.77 -4.15
CA THR A 63 -20.39 -8.41 -3.03
C THR A 63 -19.05 -8.98 -3.49
N LEU A 64 -19.02 -9.67 -4.62
CA LEU A 64 -17.78 -10.20 -5.21
C LEU A 64 -16.84 -9.08 -5.67
N PHE A 65 -17.38 -8.00 -6.25
CA PHE A 65 -16.59 -6.82 -6.60
C PHE A 65 -15.94 -6.18 -5.36
N THR A 66 -16.69 -5.99 -4.28
CA THR A 66 -16.15 -5.49 -3.00
C THR A 66 -15.08 -6.41 -2.40
N VAL A 67 -15.23 -7.73 -2.57
CA VAL A 67 -14.19 -8.69 -2.17
C VAL A 67 -12.96 -8.57 -3.09
N ALA A 68 -13.15 -8.40 -4.40
CA ALA A 68 -12.08 -8.24 -5.39
C ALA A 68 -11.27 -6.95 -5.17
N THR A 69 -11.88 -5.88 -4.69
CA THR A 69 -11.18 -4.62 -4.35
C THR A 69 -10.44 -4.68 -3.01
N LEU A 70 -10.62 -5.76 -2.23
CA LEU A 70 -10.08 -5.91 -0.88
C LEU A 70 -10.54 -4.81 0.10
N GLU A 71 -11.71 -4.21 -0.14
CA GLU A 71 -12.31 -3.24 0.77
C GLU A 71 -13.46 -3.86 1.56
N GLY A 72 -13.35 -3.93 2.88
CA GLY A 72 -14.42 -4.51 3.72
C GLY A 72 -14.65 -6.01 3.52
N TRP A 73 -13.84 -6.70 2.70
CA TRP A 73 -13.93 -8.14 2.44
C TRP A 73 -13.86 -8.99 3.70
N SER A 74 -13.06 -8.58 4.70
CA SER A 74 -12.95 -9.28 5.98
C SER A 74 -14.30 -9.40 6.70
N LYS A 75 -15.13 -8.34 6.66
CA LYS A 75 -16.47 -8.38 7.27
C LYS A 75 -17.38 -9.37 6.54
N ILE A 76 -17.32 -9.39 5.21
CA ILE A 76 -18.11 -10.30 4.37
C ILE A 76 -17.68 -11.75 4.61
N TYR A 77 -16.38 -11.99 4.66
CA TYR A 77 -15.76 -13.29 4.97
C TYR A 77 -16.14 -13.79 6.37
N HIS A 78 -16.01 -12.96 7.40
CA HIS A 78 -16.37 -13.34 8.77
C HIS A 78 -17.87 -13.61 8.90
N THR A 79 -18.71 -12.84 8.22
CA THR A 79 -20.16 -13.10 8.13
C THR A 79 -20.42 -14.46 7.46
N ALA A 80 -19.74 -14.77 6.35
CA ALA A 80 -19.89 -16.04 5.64
C ALA A 80 -19.48 -17.27 6.47
N ILE A 81 -18.51 -17.11 7.38
CA ILE A 81 -18.10 -18.14 8.34
C ILE A 81 -19.09 -18.29 9.48
N ALA A 82 -19.63 -17.18 9.97
CA ALA A 82 -20.56 -17.15 11.11
C ALA A 82 -21.91 -17.77 10.76
N THR A 83 -22.39 -17.65 9.52
CA THR A 83 -23.77 -18.02 9.17
C THR A 83 -24.06 -19.52 9.11
N ASN A 84 -23.06 -20.40 9.27
CA ASN A 84 -23.23 -21.84 9.16
C ASN A 84 -22.40 -22.60 10.20
N HIS A 85 -23.05 -22.92 11.32
CA HIS A 85 -22.44 -23.63 12.45
C HIS A 85 -22.61 -25.15 12.40
N LEU A 86 -23.43 -25.68 11.48
CA LEU A 86 -23.86 -27.08 11.51
C LEU A 86 -22.79 -28.12 11.10
N PHE A 87 -21.62 -27.71 10.59
CA PHE A 87 -20.63 -28.67 10.09
C PHE A 87 -19.19 -28.35 10.50
N TYR A 88 -18.52 -29.33 11.11
CA TYR A 88 -17.16 -29.23 11.68
C TYR A 88 -16.07 -28.76 10.68
N ASN A 89 -16.25 -29.01 9.37
CA ASN A 89 -15.28 -28.65 8.33
C ASN A 89 -15.73 -27.49 7.41
N TYR A 90 -16.87 -26.85 7.71
CA TYR A 90 -17.43 -25.81 6.83
C TYR A 90 -16.55 -24.57 6.75
N ARG A 91 -15.98 -24.14 7.89
CA ARG A 91 -15.17 -22.92 7.99
C ARG A 91 -13.97 -22.95 7.03
N SER A 92 -13.23 -24.06 7.01
CA SER A 92 -12.04 -24.23 6.16
C SER A 92 -12.36 -24.14 4.67
N VAL A 93 -13.50 -24.69 4.25
CA VAL A 93 -13.93 -24.66 2.83
C VAL A 93 -14.26 -23.24 2.39
N VAL A 94 -14.94 -22.45 3.26
CA VAL A 94 -15.24 -21.04 2.98
C VAL A 94 -13.95 -20.23 2.86
N VAL A 95 -12.96 -20.46 3.75
CA VAL A 95 -11.65 -19.78 3.66
C VAL A 95 -10.97 -20.07 2.33
N ILE A 96 -10.85 -21.35 1.95
CA ILE A 96 -10.18 -21.76 0.71
C ILE A 96 -10.83 -21.08 -0.50
N TYR A 97 -12.16 -20.97 -0.53
CA TYR A 97 -12.87 -20.29 -1.60
C TYR A 97 -12.51 -18.80 -1.69
N PHE A 98 -12.66 -18.04 -0.60
CA PHE A 98 -12.39 -16.60 -0.62
C PHE A 98 -10.93 -16.30 -0.95
N VAL A 99 -9.98 -17.07 -0.39
CA VAL A 99 -8.55 -16.94 -0.70
C VAL A 99 -8.27 -17.25 -2.17
N THR A 100 -8.80 -18.34 -2.70
CA THR A 100 -8.58 -18.72 -4.11
C THR A 100 -9.19 -17.69 -5.06
N TYR A 101 -10.39 -17.20 -4.75
CA TYR A 101 -11.04 -16.13 -5.50
C TYR A 101 -10.18 -14.85 -5.53
N ILE A 102 -9.72 -14.39 -4.36
CA ILE A 102 -8.87 -13.20 -4.25
C ILE A 102 -7.59 -13.36 -5.07
N VAL A 103 -6.90 -14.49 -4.96
CA VAL A 103 -5.65 -14.74 -5.71
C VAL A 103 -5.89 -14.73 -7.22
N ILE A 104 -6.91 -15.45 -7.69
CA ILE A 104 -7.23 -15.53 -9.12
C ILE A 104 -7.62 -14.15 -9.65
N THR A 105 -8.54 -13.45 -8.99
CA THR A 105 -9.00 -12.13 -9.44
C THR A 105 -7.89 -11.10 -9.39
N ALA A 106 -7.04 -11.08 -8.36
CA ALA A 106 -5.90 -10.18 -8.29
C ALA A 106 -4.91 -10.42 -9.43
N PHE A 107 -4.60 -11.70 -9.74
CA PHE A 107 -3.72 -12.04 -10.86
C PHE A 107 -4.26 -11.53 -12.19
N PHE A 108 -5.55 -11.75 -12.46
CA PHE A 108 -6.17 -11.24 -13.68
C PHE A 108 -6.23 -9.72 -13.73
N THR A 109 -6.62 -9.04 -12.64
CA THR A 109 -6.71 -7.57 -12.60
C THR A 109 -5.36 -6.92 -12.89
N VAL A 110 -4.28 -7.41 -12.26
CA VAL A 110 -2.92 -6.88 -12.50
C VAL A 110 -2.50 -7.10 -13.96
N ASN A 111 -2.73 -8.30 -14.50
CA ASN A 111 -2.34 -8.61 -15.88
C ASN A 111 -3.12 -7.79 -16.92
N ILE A 112 -4.43 -7.60 -16.71
CA ILE A 112 -5.26 -6.76 -17.58
C ILE A 112 -4.79 -5.30 -17.51
N PHE A 113 -4.52 -4.80 -16.30
CA PHE A 113 -4.06 -3.42 -16.12
C PHE A 113 -2.70 -3.19 -16.79
N VAL A 114 -1.72 -4.07 -16.54
CA VAL A 114 -0.39 -3.98 -17.15
C VAL A 114 -0.48 -4.11 -18.68
N GLY A 115 -1.28 -5.05 -19.19
CA GLY A 115 -1.51 -5.21 -20.62
C GLY A 115 -2.08 -3.95 -21.27
N PHE A 116 -3.11 -3.36 -20.66
CA PHE A 116 -3.69 -2.10 -21.12
C PHE A 116 -2.68 -0.95 -21.12
N VAL A 117 -1.93 -0.78 -20.02
CA VAL A 117 -0.94 0.29 -19.88
C VAL A 117 0.17 0.16 -20.93
N ILE A 118 0.69 -1.04 -21.15
CA ILE A 118 1.73 -1.29 -22.17
C ILE A 118 1.22 -0.96 -23.56
N VAL A 119 0.02 -1.43 -23.92
CA VAL A 119 -0.56 -1.18 -25.25
C VAL A 119 -0.79 0.31 -25.47
N THR A 120 -1.30 1.03 -24.47
CA THR A 120 -1.50 2.48 -24.56
C THR A 120 -0.18 3.22 -24.76
N PHE A 121 0.87 2.93 -23.97
CA PHE A 121 2.17 3.58 -24.13
C PHE A 121 2.84 3.25 -25.46
N GLN A 122 2.69 2.01 -25.94
CA GLN A 122 3.19 1.63 -27.26
C GLN A 122 2.49 2.44 -28.35
N ASN A 123 1.15 2.51 -28.31
CA ASN A 123 0.36 3.27 -29.27
C ASN A 123 0.71 4.77 -29.26
N GLU A 124 0.86 5.39 -28.09
CA GLU A 124 1.28 6.79 -27.99
C GLU A 124 2.69 7.00 -28.54
N SER A 125 3.63 6.11 -28.18
CA SER A 125 5.01 6.20 -28.63
C SER A 125 5.15 6.01 -30.15
N GLU A 126 4.31 5.19 -30.76
CA GLU A 126 4.32 5.00 -32.21
C GLU A 126 3.59 6.14 -32.92
N GLN A 127 2.49 6.63 -32.37
CA GLN A 127 1.67 7.68 -32.98
C GLN A 127 2.41 9.01 -33.14
N GLU A 128 3.29 9.38 -32.21
CA GLU A 128 4.14 10.57 -32.33
C GLU A 128 5.11 10.49 -33.53
N TYR A 129 5.44 9.28 -33.99
CA TYR A 129 6.47 9.05 -35.02
C TYR A 129 5.98 8.35 -36.28
N LYS A 130 4.66 8.11 -36.45
CA LYS A 130 4.09 7.49 -37.67
C LYS A 130 4.50 8.17 -38.98
N ASN A 131 4.87 9.46 -38.92
CA ASN A 131 5.28 10.25 -40.09
C ASN A 131 6.81 10.46 -40.20
N CYS A 132 7.63 9.81 -39.36
CA CYS A 132 9.09 9.99 -39.36
C CYS A 132 9.78 8.70 -39.82
N GLY A 133 10.51 8.74 -40.93
CA GLY A 133 11.24 7.59 -41.48
C GLY A 133 12.53 7.20 -40.74
N LEU A 134 12.74 7.69 -39.51
CA LEU A 134 13.93 7.43 -38.70
C LEU A 134 13.65 6.38 -37.62
N ASN A 135 14.64 5.50 -37.38
CA ASN A 135 14.57 4.51 -36.31
C ASN A 135 14.81 5.16 -34.92
N LYS A 136 14.30 4.53 -33.84
CA LYS A 136 14.39 5.01 -32.44
C LYS A 136 15.83 5.34 -32.01
N ASN A 137 16.79 4.48 -32.37
CA ASN A 137 18.21 4.67 -32.02
C ASN A 137 18.83 5.87 -32.77
N GLN A 138 18.48 6.05 -34.06
CA GLN A 138 18.96 7.18 -34.85
C GLN A 138 18.43 8.49 -34.27
N ARG A 139 17.14 8.52 -33.92
CA ARG A 139 16.53 9.68 -33.29
C ARG A 139 17.18 10.04 -31.96
N HIS A 140 17.43 9.06 -31.10
CA HIS A 140 18.07 9.34 -29.81
C HIS A 140 19.50 9.88 -29.96
N CYS A 141 20.25 9.37 -30.95
CA CYS A 141 21.59 9.89 -31.27
C CYS A 141 21.53 11.32 -31.81
N ILE A 142 20.63 11.61 -32.75
CA ILE A 142 20.46 12.95 -33.32
C ILE A 142 19.99 13.94 -32.25
N GLU A 143 19.02 13.55 -31.42
CA GLU A 143 18.52 14.37 -30.33
C GLU A 143 19.62 14.68 -29.32
N PHE A 144 20.43 13.68 -28.95
CA PHE A 144 21.58 13.89 -28.07
C PHE A 144 22.60 14.85 -28.71
N ALA A 145 22.95 14.63 -29.97
CA ALA A 145 23.90 15.49 -30.69
C ALA A 145 23.40 16.95 -30.79
N LEU A 146 22.11 17.16 -31.03
CA LEU A 146 21.50 18.49 -31.11
C LEU A 146 21.36 19.18 -29.74
N LYS A 147 21.12 18.41 -28.67
CA LYS A 147 20.93 18.94 -27.30
C LYS A 147 22.22 19.04 -26.50
N ALA A 148 23.27 18.35 -26.90
CA ALA A 148 24.55 18.34 -26.20
C ALA A 148 25.12 19.76 -26.11
N ARG A 149 25.38 20.21 -24.89
CA ARG A 149 26.10 21.46 -24.62
C ARG A 149 27.44 21.12 -24.00
N PRO A 150 28.52 21.85 -24.36
CA PRO A 150 29.82 21.62 -23.76
C PRO A 150 29.75 21.86 -22.25
N VAL A 151 30.29 20.92 -21.47
CA VAL A 151 30.40 21.08 -20.02
C VAL A 151 31.41 22.19 -19.74
N LYS A 152 30.99 23.23 -19.03
CA LYS A 152 31.88 24.31 -18.61
C LYS A 152 32.80 23.77 -17.52
N LEU A 153 34.09 23.64 -17.83
CA LEU A 153 35.11 23.22 -16.87
C LEU A 153 35.74 24.45 -16.23
N TYR A 154 35.57 24.62 -14.92
CA TYR A 154 36.18 25.72 -14.17
C TYR A 154 37.66 25.40 -13.91
N LYS A 155 38.56 26.22 -14.44
CA LYS A 155 40.01 26.14 -14.17
C LYS A 155 40.45 27.40 -13.41
N PRO A 156 40.77 27.31 -12.11
CA PRO A 156 41.23 28.47 -11.35
C PRO A 156 42.62 28.94 -11.83
N THR A 157 42.87 30.24 -11.74
CA THR A 157 44.13 30.88 -12.17
C THR A 157 45.14 31.04 -11.03
N ASN A 158 44.68 31.25 -9.80
CA ASN A 158 45.55 31.47 -8.65
C ASN A 158 46.10 30.15 -8.07
N LEU A 159 47.37 30.16 -7.62
CA LEU A 159 48.04 28.96 -7.06
C LEU A 159 47.33 28.39 -5.81
N ILE A 160 46.82 29.26 -4.94
CA ILE A 160 46.09 28.82 -3.73
C ILE A 160 44.74 28.21 -4.11
N GLN A 161 44.01 28.83 -5.05
CA GLN A 161 42.74 28.31 -5.54
C GLN A 161 42.93 26.97 -6.27
N LEU A 162 44.02 26.80 -7.02
CA LEU A 162 44.38 25.51 -7.64
C LEU A 162 44.66 24.43 -6.60
N LYS A 163 45.31 24.77 -5.48
CA LYS A 163 45.59 23.81 -4.41
C LYS A 163 44.32 23.39 -3.67
N ILE A 164 43.42 24.33 -3.38
CA ILE A 164 42.10 24.05 -2.78
C ILE A 164 41.23 23.25 -3.76
N TRP A 165 41.18 23.65 -5.02
CA TRP A 165 40.45 22.93 -6.07
C TRP A 165 40.95 21.51 -6.23
N SER A 166 42.28 21.32 -6.25
CA SER A 166 42.90 20.00 -6.30
C SER A 166 42.60 19.17 -5.06
N PHE A 167 42.32 19.77 -3.90
CA PHE A 167 41.91 19.04 -2.69
C PHE A 167 40.44 18.63 -2.74
N VAL A 168 39.55 19.57 -3.09
CA VAL A 168 38.10 19.35 -3.15
C VAL A 168 37.70 18.36 -4.25
N THR A 169 38.49 18.29 -5.33
CA THR A 169 38.23 17.36 -6.46
C THR A 169 38.74 15.94 -6.20
N LEU A 170 39.39 15.67 -5.06
CA LEU A 170 39.88 14.33 -4.72
C LEU A 170 38.74 13.39 -4.30
N ARG A 171 38.80 12.14 -4.78
CA ARG A 171 37.93 11.04 -4.35
C ARG A 171 37.79 10.86 -2.82
N PRO A 172 38.87 10.91 -2.00
CA PRO A 172 38.73 10.81 -0.55
C PRO A 172 37.89 11.93 0.08
N PHE A 173 37.90 13.14 -0.50
CA PHE A 173 37.05 14.23 -0.03
C PHE A 173 35.56 13.92 -0.28
N GLU A 174 35.23 13.40 -1.47
CA GLU A 174 33.87 12.92 -1.79
C GLU A 174 33.39 11.87 -0.77
N TYR A 175 34.20 10.84 -0.51
CA TYR A 175 33.85 9.79 0.46
C TYR A 175 33.67 10.34 1.89
N THR A 176 34.48 11.32 2.30
CA THR A 176 34.36 11.95 3.62
C THR A 176 33.02 12.66 3.78
N ILE A 177 32.58 13.40 2.77
CA ILE A 177 31.27 14.06 2.76
C ILE A 177 30.13 13.02 2.78
N CYS A 178 30.22 11.95 1.99
CA CYS A 178 29.23 10.87 2.01
C CYS A 178 29.11 10.21 3.39
N ILE A 179 30.24 9.94 4.06
CA ILE A 179 30.25 9.37 5.42
C ILE A 179 29.62 10.34 6.42
N LEU A 180 29.92 11.63 6.34
CA LEU A 180 29.30 12.65 7.20
C LEU A 180 27.78 12.72 7.03
N VAL A 181 27.28 12.64 5.78
CA VAL A 181 25.84 12.60 5.50
C VAL A 181 25.20 11.33 6.08
N MET A 182 25.85 10.16 5.91
CA MET A 182 25.36 8.89 6.46
C MET A 182 25.34 8.88 7.99
N LEU A 183 26.34 9.48 8.64
CA LEU A 183 26.36 9.59 10.10
C LEU A 183 25.26 10.55 10.60
N ASN A 184 25.01 11.64 9.89
CA ASN A 184 23.92 12.56 10.24
C ASN A 184 22.55 11.89 10.12
N THR A 185 22.30 11.11 9.06
CA THR A 185 21.02 10.39 8.92
C THR A 185 20.85 9.33 10.02
N ILE A 186 21.91 8.64 10.43
CA ILE A 186 21.87 7.72 11.57
C ILE A 186 21.49 8.45 12.87
N VAL A 187 22.10 9.59 13.14
CA VAL A 187 21.79 10.41 14.34
C VAL A 187 20.34 10.87 14.35
N LEU A 188 19.76 11.19 13.19
CA LEU A 188 18.34 11.54 13.07
C LEU A 188 17.42 10.33 13.33
N VAL A 189 17.79 9.14 12.86
CA VAL A 189 16.99 7.92 12.97
C VAL A 189 17.00 7.32 14.39
N VAL A 190 18.09 7.49 15.14
CA VAL A 190 18.29 6.89 16.47
C VAL A 190 17.42 7.53 17.57
N ARG A 191 16.77 8.67 17.29
CA ARG A 191 15.81 9.30 18.20
C ARG A 191 14.63 8.39 18.48
N HIS A 192 14.30 8.21 19.77
CA HIS A 192 13.20 7.34 20.19
C HIS A 192 12.37 7.98 21.30
N TYR A 193 11.13 7.50 21.45
CA TYR A 193 10.21 7.99 22.46
C TYR A 193 10.67 7.57 23.87
N LYS A 194 10.69 8.53 24.80
CA LYS A 194 11.22 8.40 26.18
C LYS A 194 12.73 8.11 26.26
N GLU A 195 13.53 8.81 25.47
CA GLU A 195 14.99 8.75 25.58
C GLU A 195 15.52 9.39 26.89
N PRO A 196 16.62 8.88 27.46
CA PRO A 196 17.21 9.45 28.66
C PRO A 196 17.82 10.84 28.38
N ILE A 197 17.76 11.74 29.36
CA ILE A 197 18.15 13.15 29.22
C ILE A 197 19.60 13.31 28.72
N ALA A 198 20.52 12.46 29.19
CA ALA A 198 21.91 12.46 28.75
C ALA A 198 22.04 12.12 27.24
N PHE A 199 21.25 11.17 26.76
CA PHE A 199 21.25 10.75 25.37
C PHE A 199 20.66 11.84 24.45
N ALA A 200 19.56 12.46 24.87
CA ALA A 200 18.97 13.61 24.17
C ALA A 200 19.97 14.78 24.04
N PHE A 201 20.73 15.06 25.10
CA PHE A 201 21.76 16.10 25.10
C PHE A 201 22.91 15.78 24.14
N THR A 202 23.43 14.55 24.16
CA THR A 202 24.48 14.10 23.23
C THR A 202 24.02 14.16 21.76
N LEU A 203 22.80 13.71 21.47
CA LEU A 203 22.24 13.80 20.11
C LEU A 203 22.06 15.26 19.64
N ASN A 204 21.69 16.18 20.54
CA ASN A 204 21.60 17.61 20.22
C ASN A 204 22.96 18.23 19.90
N ILE A 205 24.01 17.87 20.65
CA ILE A 205 25.39 18.32 20.36
C ILE A 205 25.85 17.80 19.00
N LEU A 206 25.63 16.50 18.73
CA LEU A 206 25.99 15.90 17.45
C LEU A 206 25.25 16.58 16.28
N ASN A 207 23.95 16.83 16.41
CA ASN A 207 23.17 17.56 15.41
C ASN A 207 23.73 18.97 15.15
N PHE A 208 24.14 19.69 16.20
CA PHE A 208 24.75 21.01 16.03
C PHE A 208 26.10 20.93 15.30
N ILE A 209 26.95 19.95 15.64
CA ILE A 209 28.23 19.70 14.96
C ILE A 209 28.02 19.42 13.47
N PHE A 210 27.05 18.56 13.13
CA PHE A 210 26.72 18.25 11.74
C PHE A 210 26.12 19.43 10.96
N ILE A 211 25.53 20.43 11.63
CA ILE A 211 25.04 21.67 10.99
C ILE A 211 26.19 22.65 10.74
N VAL A 212 27.12 22.76 11.67
CA VAL A 212 28.20 23.77 11.61
C VAL A 212 29.32 23.33 10.65
N LEU A 213 29.76 22.06 10.71
CA LEU A 213 30.89 21.55 9.91
C LEU A 213 30.74 21.80 8.40
N PRO A 214 29.61 21.44 7.76
CA PRO A 214 29.41 21.68 6.33
C PRO A 214 29.26 23.16 5.98
N LYS A 215 28.73 23.96 6.91
CA LYS A 215 28.45 25.39 6.71
C LYS A 215 29.72 26.23 6.81
N THR A 216 30.68 25.80 7.63
CA THR A 216 32.01 26.43 7.73
C THR A 216 32.92 26.12 6.54
N THR A 217 32.68 25.02 5.82
CA THR A 217 33.46 24.64 4.62
C THR A 217 32.95 25.26 3.31
N GLY A 218 31.80 25.93 3.33
CA GLY A 218 31.15 26.52 2.15
C GLY A 218 31.02 28.06 2.16
N LEU A 219 31.76 28.76 3.03
CA LEU A 219 31.76 30.23 3.11
C LEU A 219 33.01 30.80 2.42
N GLN A 220 33.02 30.68 1.09
CA GLN A 220 33.65 31.61 0.15
C GLN A 220 32.83 31.64 -1.13
#